data_AF-A0A9P8RSC4-F1
#
_entry.id   AF-A0A9P8RSC4-F1
#
_cell.length_a   1.000
_cell.length_b   1.000
_cell.length_c   1.000
_cell.angle_alpha   90.00
_cell.angle_beta   90.00
_cell.angle_gamma   90.00
#
_symmetry.space_group_name_H-M   'P 1'
#
loop_
_entity.id
_entity.type
_entity.pdbx_description
1 polymer ?
#
loop_
_entity_poly.entity_id
_entity_poly.type
_entity_poly.pdbx_seq_one_letter_code
_entity_poly.pdbx_strand_id
1 'polypeptide(L)'
;MPPSFPHAVFTPDDCLAVGGQIYTTGNLGRSIEGIKLQEDYPDISNEDLDDSVYSTLARILRECGPFTSSSERAEIVISQSLFPPLVDTMTYDDLSKDSLIGILKSLRVTIPSKAKKNELLELLKKNHDIRAACTPREEFLKELRELCNKFMADIT
;
A
#
# COMPACT_ATOMS: atom_id res chain seq x y z
N MET A 1 -8.47 8.35 20.26
CA MET A 1 -8.66 9.62 19.52
C MET A 1 -9.20 9.30 18.14
N PRO A 2 -9.92 10.19 17.45
CA PRO A 2 -10.27 9.96 16.05
C PRO A 2 -9.01 9.73 15.19
N PRO A 3 -9.10 8.98 14.08
CA PRO A 3 -7.93 8.77 13.22
C PRO A 3 -7.38 10.11 12.74
N SER A 4 -6.05 10.18 12.65
CA SER A 4 -5.34 11.33 12.07
C SER A 4 -5.57 12.65 12.80
N PHE A 5 -6.09 12.62 14.04
CA PHE A 5 -6.32 13.84 14.80
C PHE A 5 -4.97 14.44 15.24
N PRO A 6 -4.64 15.68 14.82
CA PRO A 6 -3.36 16.30 15.16
C PRO A 6 -3.31 16.55 16.66
N HIS A 7 -2.27 16.06 17.31
CA HIS A 7 -2.09 16.24 18.75
C HIS A 7 -0.61 16.25 19.14
N ALA A 8 -0.34 16.95 20.23
CA ALA A 8 0.95 16.95 20.90
C ALA A 8 0.73 16.55 22.36
N VAL A 9 1.59 15.67 22.87
CA VAL A 9 1.52 15.18 24.24
C VAL A 9 2.69 15.76 25.02
N PHE A 10 2.39 16.50 26.08
CA PHE A 10 3.38 16.93 27.06
C PHE A 10 3.19 16.10 28.32
N THR A 11 4.24 15.39 28.73
CA THR A 11 4.21 14.48 29.89
C THR A 11 5.11 15.06 30.97
N PRO A 12 4.58 15.88 31.91
CA PRO A 12 5.40 16.63 32.88
C PRO A 12 5.99 15.76 33.98
N ASP A 13 5.36 14.63 34.30
CA ASP A 13 5.75 13.71 35.37
C ASP A 13 6.07 12.33 34.80
N ASP A 14 6.89 11.53 35.49
CA ASP A 14 7.18 10.15 35.10
C ASP A 14 5.89 9.33 35.03
N CYS A 15 5.56 8.86 33.82
CA CYS A 15 4.30 8.17 33.55
C CYS A 15 4.55 6.89 32.76
N LEU A 16 3.81 5.83 33.11
CA LEU A 16 3.66 4.64 32.28
C LEU A 16 2.31 4.70 31.57
N ALA A 17 2.32 4.87 30.25
CA ALA A 17 1.13 4.85 29.42
C ALA A 17 1.05 3.54 28.62
N VAL A 18 -0.17 2.98 28.52
CA VAL A 18 -0.49 1.86 27.62
C VAL A 18 -1.49 2.37 26.60
N GLY A 19 -1.16 2.21 25.33
CA GLY A 19 -1.98 2.66 24.21
C GLY A 19 -2.10 1.61 23.13
N GLY A 20 -2.98 1.87 22.16
CA GLY A 20 -3.17 1.04 20.98
C GLY A 20 -4.03 1.75 19.94
N GLN A 21 -3.89 1.31 18.69
CA GLN A 21 -4.68 1.82 17.57
C GLN A 21 -5.90 0.91 17.36
N ILE A 22 -7.07 1.52 17.12
CA ILE A 22 -8.31 0.80 16.82
C ILE A 22 -8.84 1.33 15.49
N TYR A 23 -9.11 0.41 14.57
CA TYR A 23 -9.75 0.71 13.30
C TYR A 23 -11.23 0.33 13.37
N THR A 24 -12.10 1.24 12.94
CA THR A 24 -13.55 1.02 12.88
C THR A 24 -14.04 1.23 11.46
N THR A 25 -15.04 0.46 11.02
CA THR A 25 -15.61 0.60 9.67
C THR A 25 -16.04 2.04 9.37
N GLY A 26 -16.71 2.69 10.33
CA GLY A 26 -17.15 4.09 10.23
C GLY A 26 -16.05 5.14 10.13
N ASN A 27 -14.79 4.77 10.35
CA ASN A 27 -13.65 5.68 10.22
C ASN A 27 -12.54 5.10 9.35
N LEU A 28 -12.82 4.02 8.60
CA LEU A 28 -11.79 3.31 7.85
C LEU A 28 -11.25 4.15 6.69
N GLY A 29 -12.12 4.86 5.95
CA GLY A 29 -11.70 5.83 4.92
C GLY A 29 -10.75 6.90 5.48
N ARG A 30 -11.13 7.51 6.61
CA ARG A 30 -10.27 8.50 7.29
C ARG A 30 -8.96 7.93 7.83
N SER A 31 -8.97 6.66 8.25
CA SER A 31 -7.76 5.96 8.66
C SER A 31 -6.82 5.79 7.47
N ILE A 32 -7.35 5.41 6.31
CA ILE A 32 -6.60 5.28 5.05
C ILE A 32 -6.02 6.64 4.60
N GLU A 33 -6.82 7.71 4.68
CA GLU A 33 -6.35 9.09 4.45
C GLU A 33 -5.18 9.47 5.37
N GLY A 34 -5.27 9.12 6.65
CA GLY A 34 -4.21 9.33 7.64
C GLY A 34 -2.90 8.64 7.29
N ILE A 35 -2.99 7.37 6.90
CA ILE A 35 -1.82 6.61 6.44
C ILE A 35 -1.17 7.30 5.24
N LYS A 36 -1.97 7.72 4.25
CA LYS A 36 -1.43 8.44 3.09
C LYS A 36 -0.72 9.73 3.49
N LEU A 37 -1.31 10.50 4.39
CA LEU A 37 -0.74 11.75 4.87
C LEU A 37 0.63 11.52 5.56
N GLN A 38 0.72 10.48 6.38
CA GLN A 38 1.97 10.12 7.06
C GLN A 38 3.01 9.53 6.10
N GLU A 39 2.60 8.82 5.04
CA GLU A 39 3.51 8.43 3.94
C GLU A 39 4.10 9.63 3.20
N ASP A 40 3.29 10.66 2.93
CA ASP A 40 3.75 11.85 2.22
C ASP A 40 4.61 12.78 3.07
N TYR A 41 4.37 12.78 4.38
CA TYR A 41 5.03 13.66 5.34
C TYR A 41 5.45 12.89 6.59
N PRO A 42 6.52 12.07 6.54
CA PRO A 42 6.93 11.24 7.68
C PRO A 42 7.26 12.06 8.93
N ASP A 43 7.73 13.30 8.77
CA ASP A 43 8.14 14.18 9.86
C ASP A 43 6.97 14.71 10.74
N ILE A 44 5.70 14.47 10.36
CA ILE A 44 4.54 14.95 11.13
C ILE A 44 4.17 14.04 12.29
N SER A 45 4.71 12.82 12.33
CA SER A 45 4.39 11.80 13.32
C SER A 45 5.66 11.37 14.04
N ASN A 46 5.56 11.19 15.36
CA ASN A 46 6.64 10.58 16.15
C ASN A 46 6.63 9.04 16.08
N GLU A 47 5.56 8.46 15.51
CA GLU A 47 5.44 7.03 15.24
C GLU A 47 5.73 6.80 13.75
N ASP A 48 6.62 5.85 13.44
CA ASP A 48 6.87 5.43 12.06
C ASP A 48 5.76 4.53 11.54
N LEU A 49 5.47 4.58 10.23
CA LEU A 49 4.67 3.57 9.57
C LEU A 49 5.53 2.31 9.36
N ASP A 50 5.21 1.25 10.09
CA ASP A 50 5.86 -0.05 9.90
C ASP A 50 4.96 -1.04 9.15
N ASP A 51 5.56 -2.16 8.76
CA ASP A 51 4.92 -3.25 8.04
C ASP A 51 3.68 -3.82 8.75
N SER A 52 3.65 -3.80 10.09
CA SER A 52 2.55 -4.34 10.88
C SER A 52 1.27 -3.51 10.74
N VAL A 53 1.40 -2.19 10.51
CA VAL A 53 0.28 -1.28 10.22
C VAL A 53 -0.39 -1.71 8.93
N TYR A 54 0.39 -1.91 7.87
CA TYR A 54 -0.15 -2.33 6.57
C TYR A 54 -0.72 -3.75 6.61
N SER A 55 -0.06 -4.70 7.27
CA SER A 55 -0.62 -6.06 7.46
C SER A 55 -1.97 -6.03 8.19
N THR A 56 -2.10 -5.17 9.20
CA THR A 56 -3.35 -4.99 9.96
C THR A 56 -4.46 -4.43 9.08
N LEU A 57 -4.16 -3.39 8.31
CA LEU A 57 -5.11 -2.76 7.40
C LEU A 57 -5.54 -3.71 6.27
N ALA A 58 -4.61 -4.45 5.68
CA ALA A 58 -4.91 -5.48 4.68
C ALA A 58 -5.89 -6.52 5.22
N ARG A 59 -5.69 -7.00 6.46
CA ARG A 59 -6.62 -7.93 7.12
C ARG A 59 -7.99 -7.30 7.35
N ILE A 60 -8.05 -6.05 7.80
CA ILE A 60 -9.32 -5.34 8.00
C ILE A 60 -10.09 -5.22 6.69
N LEU A 61 -9.44 -4.84 5.60
CA LEU A 61 -10.07 -4.67 4.29
C LEU A 61 -10.68 -5.99 3.76
N ARG A 62 -10.00 -7.12 3.98
CA ARG A 62 -10.53 -8.45 3.64
C ARG A 62 -11.85 -8.78 4.33
N GLU A 63 -12.03 -8.31 5.56
CA GLU A 63 -13.11 -8.74 6.45
C GLU A 63 -14.22 -7.68 6.62
N CYS A 64 -13.96 -6.41 6.30
CA CYS A 64 -14.89 -5.31 6.64
C CYS A 64 -16.12 -5.22 5.73
N GLY A 65 -16.08 -5.80 4.53
CA GLY A 65 -17.14 -5.67 3.52
C GLY A 65 -18.58 -5.87 4.03
N PRO A 66 -18.89 -6.96 4.77
CA PRO A 66 -20.22 -7.20 5.33
C PRO A 66 -20.68 -6.19 6.40
N PHE A 67 -19.75 -5.42 6.98
CA PHE A 67 -20.00 -4.51 8.10
C PHE A 67 -19.97 -3.03 7.69
N THR A 68 -19.82 -2.75 6.39
CA THR A 68 -19.77 -1.39 5.85
C THR A 68 -21.10 -1.01 5.21
N SER A 69 -21.64 0.13 5.64
CA SER A 69 -22.76 0.83 5.05
C SER A 69 -22.38 1.50 3.72
N SER A 70 -23.37 1.87 2.90
CA SER A 70 -23.11 2.50 1.60
C SER A 70 -22.31 3.81 1.70
N SER A 71 -22.52 4.62 2.75
CA SER A 71 -21.74 5.84 2.98
C SER A 71 -20.29 5.53 3.33
N GLU A 72 -20.04 4.53 4.18
CA GLU A 72 -18.68 4.12 4.55
C GLU A 72 -17.93 3.52 3.36
N ARG A 73 -18.61 2.74 2.51
CA ARG A 73 -18.04 2.21 1.27
C ARG A 73 -17.61 3.33 0.32
N ALA A 74 -18.44 4.37 0.18
CA ALA A 74 -18.11 5.52 -0.66
C ALA A 74 -16.86 6.25 -0.16
N GLU A 75 -16.74 6.45 1.16
CA GLU A 75 -15.52 7.05 1.75
C GLU A 75 -14.27 6.21 1.49
N ILE A 76 -14.35 4.87 1.65
CA ILE A 76 -13.23 3.96 1.35
C ILE A 76 -12.83 4.04 -0.14
N VAL A 77 -13.80 4.05 -1.05
CA VAL A 77 -13.55 4.18 -2.49
C VAL A 77 -12.89 5.52 -2.84
N ILE A 78 -13.36 6.62 -2.26
CA ILE A 78 -12.72 7.94 -2.45
C ILE A 78 -11.29 7.91 -1.93
N SER A 79 -11.06 7.32 -0.76
CA SER A 79 -9.73 7.22 -0.13
C SER A 79 -8.74 6.39 -0.97
N GLN A 80 -9.22 5.40 -1.74
CA GLN A 80 -8.37 4.61 -2.64
C GLN A 80 -7.70 5.46 -3.73
N SER A 81 -8.35 6.55 -4.18
CA SER A 81 -7.80 7.46 -5.20
C SER A 81 -6.54 8.22 -4.75
N LEU A 82 -6.27 8.23 -3.44
CA LEU A 82 -5.11 8.88 -2.85
C LEU A 82 -3.80 8.13 -3.12
N PHE A 83 -3.89 6.83 -3.41
CA PHE A 83 -2.72 6.04 -3.75
C PHE A 83 -2.53 6.04 -5.26
N PRO A 84 -1.27 6.17 -5.73
CA PRO A 84 -1.01 5.95 -7.14
C PRO A 84 -1.56 4.57 -7.51
N PRO A 85 -2.12 4.40 -8.73
CA PRO A 85 -2.52 3.09 -9.17
C PRO A 85 -1.33 2.16 -8.96
N LEU A 86 -1.56 1.05 -8.25
CA LEU A 86 -0.65 -0.09 -8.33
C LEU A 86 -0.37 -0.25 -9.81
N VAL A 87 0.89 -0.01 -10.17
CA VAL A 87 1.37 -0.31 -11.51
C VAL A 87 1.13 -1.80 -11.58
N ASP A 88 0.03 -2.20 -12.23
CA ASP A 88 -0.15 -3.57 -12.67
C ASP A 88 1.17 -3.87 -13.32
N THR A 89 1.95 -4.74 -12.66
CA THR A 89 3.33 -5.12 -13.00
C THR A 89 3.56 -4.75 -14.44
N MET A 90 4.24 -3.61 -14.70
CA MET A 90 4.40 -3.04 -16.06
C MET A 90 4.39 -4.23 -17.00
N THR A 91 3.38 -4.37 -17.88
CA THR A 91 3.31 -5.49 -18.81
C THR A 91 4.66 -5.50 -19.48
N TYR A 92 5.56 -6.40 -19.03
CA TYR A 92 6.97 -6.18 -19.30
C TYR A 92 7.23 -6.25 -20.82
N ASP A 93 6.26 -6.87 -21.51
CA ASP A 93 6.10 -6.94 -22.94
C ASP A 93 6.09 -5.57 -23.65
N ASP A 94 5.68 -4.48 -23.00
CA ASP A 94 5.68 -3.12 -23.56
C ASP A 94 7.00 -2.37 -23.36
N LEU A 95 7.90 -2.87 -22.50
CA LEU A 95 9.18 -2.22 -22.25
C LEU A 95 10.13 -2.35 -23.44
N SER A 96 10.79 -1.24 -23.76
CA SER A 96 11.89 -1.26 -24.73
C SER A 96 13.07 -2.08 -24.17
N LYS A 97 13.91 -2.61 -25.07
CA LYS A 97 15.10 -3.36 -24.67
C LYS A 97 16.04 -2.53 -23.78
N ASP A 98 16.15 -1.24 -24.05
CA ASP A 98 17.03 -0.32 -23.31
C ASP A 98 16.46 -0.02 -21.91
N SER A 99 15.14 0.11 -21.80
CA SER A 99 14.43 0.23 -20.52
C SER A 99 14.67 -1.00 -19.64
N LEU A 100 14.55 -2.22 -20.20
CA LEU A 100 14.81 -3.47 -19.49
C LEU A 100 16.27 -3.55 -18.99
N ILE A 101 17.24 -3.14 -19.81
CA ILE A 101 18.65 -3.08 -19.41
C ILE A 101 18.88 -2.08 -18.29
N GLY A 102 18.24 -0.91 -18.34
CA GLY A 102 18.31 0.11 -17.29
C GLY A 102 17.82 -0.41 -15.95
N ILE A 103 16.67 -1.08 -15.95
CA ILE A 103 16.07 -1.70 -14.76
C ILE A 103 16.95 -2.82 -14.22
N LEU A 104 17.43 -3.74 -15.07
CA LEU A 104 18.28 -4.85 -14.62
C LEU A 104 19.62 -4.36 -14.03
N LYS A 105 20.19 -3.28 -14.57
CA LYS A 105 21.40 -2.64 -14.00
C LYS A 105 21.12 -1.99 -12.65
N SER A 106 19.99 -1.30 -12.47
CA SER A 106 19.64 -0.72 -11.17
C SER A 106 19.39 -1.80 -10.11
N LEU A 107 18.91 -2.97 -10.53
CA LEU A 107 18.78 -4.17 -9.71
C LEU A 107 20.10 -4.94 -9.50
N ARG A 108 21.23 -4.47 -10.04
CA ARG A 108 22.56 -5.11 -9.99
C ARG A 108 22.58 -6.55 -10.55
N VAL A 109 21.71 -6.85 -11.52
CA VAL A 109 21.67 -8.16 -12.18
C VAL A 109 22.70 -8.21 -13.30
N THR A 110 23.48 -9.30 -13.36
CA THR A 110 24.46 -9.51 -14.44
C THR A 110 23.73 -9.79 -15.76
N ILE A 111 23.93 -8.94 -16.76
CA ILE A 111 23.27 -9.04 -18.06
C ILE A 111 24.17 -9.80 -19.05
N PRO A 112 23.71 -10.89 -19.68
CA PRO A 112 24.48 -11.60 -20.71
C PRO A 112 24.82 -10.71 -21.91
N SER A 113 26.04 -10.82 -22.45
CA SER A 113 26.40 -10.13 -23.68
C SER A 113 25.52 -10.60 -24.83
N LYS A 114 24.83 -9.67 -25.50
CA LYS A 114 23.86 -9.91 -26.61
C LYS A 114 22.51 -10.51 -26.18
N ALA A 115 22.10 -10.37 -24.92
CA ALA A 115 20.79 -10.84 -24.47
C ALA A 115 19.62 -10.33 -25.36
N LYS A 116 18.68 -11.21 -25.70
CA LYS A 116 17.44 -10.86 -26.43
C LYS A 116 16.42 -10.23 -25.48
N LYS A 117 15.44 -9.50 -26.01
CA LYS A 117 14.36 -8.88 -25.20
C LYS A 117 13.67 -9.92 -24.31
N ASN A 118 13.35 -11.10 -24.84
CA ASN A 118 12.71 -12.18 -24.09
C ASN A 118 13.60 -12.74 -22.95
N GLU A 119 14.93 -12.79 -23.14
CA GLU A 119 15.85 -13.24 -22.09
C GLU A 119 15.98 -12.19 -20.97
N LEU A 120 15.96 -10.91 -21.33
CA LEU A 120 15.92 -9.81 -20.36
C LEU A 120 14.60 -9.80 -19.58
N LEU A 121 13.49 -10.13 -20.24
CA LEU A 121 12.17 -10.31 -19.62
C LEU A 121 12.17 -11.44 -18.61
N GLU A 122 12.69 -12.60 -18.99
CA GLU A 122 12.82 -13.76 -18.09
C GLU A 122 13.76 -13.46 -16.91
N LEU A 123 14.89 -12.77 -17.15
CA LEU A 123 15.77 -12.33 -16.07
C LEU A 123 15.08 -11.33 -15.14
N LEU A 124 14.30 -10.40 -15.70
CA LEU A 124 13.57 -9.43 -14.91
C LEU A 124 12.48 -10.11 -14.08
N LYS A 125 11.65 -10.99 -14.66
CA LYS A 125 10.66 -11.79 -13.94
C LYS A 125 11.29 -12.61 -12.82
N LYS A 126 12.39 -13.32 -13.12
CA LYS A 126 13.11 -14.15 -12.13
C LYS A 126 13.71 -13.34 -10.97
N ASN A 127 14.18 -12.13 -11.22
CA ASN A 127 14.76 -11.27 -10.16
C ASN A 127 13.69 -10.42 -9.46
N HIS A 128 12.57 -10.13 -10.13
CA HIS A 128 11.41 -9.50 -9.55
C HIS A 128 10.65 -10.49 -8.64
N ASP A 129 10.58 -11.77 -9.01
CA ASP A 129 10.04 -12.86 -8.17
C ASP A 129 10.85 -13.05 -6.87
N ILE A 130 12.17 -12.79 -6.89
CA ILE A 130 13.01 -12.83 -5.68
C ILE A 130 12.75 -11.61 -4.77
N ARG A 131 12.20 -10.52 -5.31
CA ARG A 131 11.65 -9.39 -4.54
C ARG A 131 10.13 -9.45 -4.36
N ALA A 132 9.44 -10.46 -4.92
CA ALA A 132 8.00 -10.65 -4.83
C ALA A 132 7.57 -11.36 -3.54
N ALA A 133 8.29 -11.14 -2.44
CA ALA A 133 7.59 -11.01 -1.17
C ALA A 133 6.86 -9.66 -1.27
N CYS A 134 5.61 -9.68 -1.72
CA CYS A 134 4.75 -8.50 -1.76
C CYS A 134 4.91 -7.80 -0.41
N THR A 135 5.40 -6.57 -0.43
CA THR A 135 5.59 -5.85 0.84
C THR A 135 4.21 -5.72 1.51
N PRO A 136 4.12 -5.71 2.85
CA PRO A 136 2.84 -5.52 3.54
C PRO A 136 2.04 -4.32 3.02
N ARG A 137 2.74 -3.25 2.62
CA ARG A 137 2.15 -2.09 1.94
C ARG A 137 1.53 -2.43 0.59
N GLU A 138 2.22 -3.16 -0.28
CA GLU A 138 1.67 -3.58 -1.57
C GLU A 138 0.47 -4.52 -1.41
N GLU A 139 0.52 -5.43 -0.43
CA GLU A 139 -0.62 -6.30 -0.09
C GLU A 139 -1.83 -5.46 0.34
N PHE A 140 -1.63 -4.49 1.23
CA PHE A 140 -2.65 -3.53 1.62
C PHE A 140 -3.27 -2.81 0.41
N LEU A 141 -2.45 -2.28 -0.49
CA LEU A 141 -2.95 -1.56 -1.68
C LEU A 141 -3.75 -2.49 -2.61
N LYS A 142 -3.34 -3.76 -2.71
CA LYS A 142 -4.03 -4.76 -3.51
C LYS A 142 -5.42 -5.05 -2.92
N GLU A 143 -5.47 -5.34 -1.63
CA GLU A 143 -6.72 -5.60 -0.91
C GLU A 143 -7.68 -4.39 -0.99
N LEU A 144 -7.14 -3.17 -0.87
CA LEU A 144 -7.92 -1.95 -1.00
C LEU A 144 -8.56 -1.84 -2.39
N ARG A 145 -7.79 -2.11 -3.45
CA ARG A 145 -8.31 -2.09 -4.83
C ARG A 145 -9.37 -3.17 -5.05
N GLU A 146 -9.12 -4.40 -4.60
CA GLU A 146 -10.07 -5.51 -4.74
C GLU A 146 -11.40 -5.21 -4.03
N LEU A 147 -11.33 -4.67 -2.81
CA LEU A 147 -12.50 -4.26 -2.06
C LEU A 147 -13.28 -3.14 -2.77
N CYS A 148 -12.59 -2.11 -3.26
CA CYS A 148 -13.23 -1.01 -3.99
C CYS A 148 -13.93 -1.50 -5.27
N ASN A 149 -13.31 -2.40 -6.03
CA ASN A 149 -13.92 -3.01 -7.21
C ASN A 149 -15.20 -3.76 -6.86
N LYS A 150 -15.19 -4.50 -5.74
CA LYS A 150 -16.38 -5.20 -5.23
C LYS A 150 -17.49 -4.23 -4.85
N PHE A 151 -17.17 -3.16 -4.13
CA PHE A 151 -18.16 -2.14 -3.76
C PHE A 151 -18.77 -1.43 -4.96
N MET A 152 -17.98 -1.17 -6.01
CA MET A 152 -18.49 -0.56 -7.24
C MET A 152 -19.38 -1.52 -8.03
N ALA A 153 -19.06 -2.83 -8.05
CA ALA A 153 -19.89 -3.84 -8.70
C ALA A 153 -21.25 -4.04 -8.02
N ASP A 154 -21.33 -3.85 -6.70
CA ASP A 154 -22.60 -3.91 -5.95
C ASP A 154 -23.56 -2.74 -6.27
N ILE A 155 -23.08 -1.68 -6.93
CA ILE A 155 -23.85 -0.45 -7.24
C ILE A 155 -24.46 -0.48 -8.66
N THR A 156 -23.94 -1.34 -9.55
CA THR A 156 -24.40 -1.54 -10.94
C THR A 156 -25.37 -2.70 -11.08
#